data_AF-A0A0E2PZ91-F1
#
_entry.id   AF-A0A0E2PZ91-F1
#
_cell.length_a   1.000
_cell.length_b   1.000
_cell.length_c   1.000
_cell.angle_alpha   90.00
_cell.angle_beta   90.00
_cell.angle_gamma   90.00
#
_symmetry.space_group_name_H-M   'P 1'
#
loop_
_entity.id
_entity.type
_entity.pdbx_description
1 polymer ?
#
loop_
_entity_poly.entity_id
_entity_poly.type
_entity_poly.pdbx_seq_one_letter_code
_entity_poly.pdbx_strand_id
1 'polypeptide(L)'
;MVMGISAIMNMVNMPTVIFAVVIGTIIGLLLKFRNLINKGAGLMEKGLSKVTPSKKTRLAHDEFYAQLLTVIVLFCASGTGIYGSLESGMTGDASILISKSILDFFTAMIFSCSLGYIVSMIAIPQFIVFFLLFVSAGFILPLTTKAMIGDFKACGGFLMIATGFRIMKLRQFPTADMIPAMILVMPISWAWVNWILPFLG
;
A
#
# COMPACT_ATOMS: atom_id res chain seq x y z
N MET A 1 -8.84 1.69 10.39
CA MET A 1 -9.41 3.06 10.44
C MET A 1 -8.81 3.87 11.57
N VAL A 2 -8.76 3.36 12.81
CA VAL A 2 -8.13 4.06 13.96
C VAL A 2 -6.70 4.54 13.65
N MET A 3 -5.82 3.64 13.16
CA MET A 3 -4.46 4.01 12.72
C MET A 3 -4.42 5.14 11.68
N GLY A 4 -5.42 5.20 10.79
CA GLY A 4 -5.51 6.26 9.79
C GLY A 4 -5.92 7.61 10.38
N ILE A 5 -6.82 7.60 11.36
CA ILE A 5 -7.25 8.80 12.08
C ILE A 5 -6.07 9.39 12.88
N SER A 6 -5.32 8.56 13.60
CA SER A 6 -4.15 9.02 14.35
C SER A 6 -3.05 9.56 13.43
N ALA A 7 -2.86 8.98 12.24
CA ALA A 7 -1.88 9.46 11.28
C ALA A 7 -2.24 10.84 10.71
N ILE A 8 -3.52 11.11 10.44
CA ILE A 8 -4.03 12.42 9.96
C ILE A 8 -3.76 13.54 10.97
N MET A 9 -3.76 13.24 12.27
CA MET A 9 -3.47 14.25 13.31
C MET A 9 -2.05 14.82 13.26
N ASN A 10 -1.11 14.17 12.54
CA ASN A 10 0.27 14.63 12.39
C ASN A 10 0.46 15.63 11.23
N MET A 11 -0.63 16.07 10.60
CA MET A 11 -0.62 16.98 9.46
C MET A 11 -0.07 18.36 9.84
N VAL A 12 0.86 18.88 9.04
CA VAL A 12 1.42 20.22 9.22
C VAL A 12 0.79 21.20 8.23
N ASN A 13 0.75 20.83 6.94
CA ASN A 13 0.21 21.68 5.88
C ASN A 13 -1.05 21.06 5.25
N MET A 14 -2.21 21.45 5.76
CA MET A 14 -3.50 20.92 5.29
C MET A 14 -3.76 21.14 3.78
N PRO A 15 -3.49 22.31 3.19
CA PRO A 15 -3.72 22.53 1.75
C PRO A 15 -2.86 21.62 0.88
N THR A 16 -1.58 21.45 1.25
CA THR A 16 -0.61 20.60 0.55
C THR A 16 -1.06 19.15 0.50
N VAL A 17 -1.50 18.60 1.63
CA VAL A 17 -1.95 17.20 1.71
C VAL A 17 -3.19 16.99 0.86
N ILE A 18 -4.17 17.89 0.94
CA ILE A 18 -5.40 17.81 0.12
C ILE A 18 -5.05 17.84 -1.37
N PHE A 19 -4.19 18.78 -1.77
CA PHE A 19 -3.78 18.94 -3.16
C PHE A 19 -3.04 17.69 -3.68
N ALA A 20 -2.12 17.14 -2.88
CA ALA A 20 -1.40 15.91 -3.20
C ALA A 20 -2.32 14.69 -3.32
N VAL A 21 -3.32 14.56 -2.43
CA VAL A 21 -4.32 13.47 -2.50
C VAL A 21 -5.15 13.59 -3.77
N VAL A 22 -5.65 14.79 -4.10
CA VAL A 22 -6.47 15.02 -5.29
C VAL A 22 -5.67 14.73 -6.56
N ILE A 23 -4.52 15.38 -6.74
CA ILE A 23 -3.69 15.20 -7.93
C ILE A 23 -3.15 13.78 -8.04
N GLY A 24 -2.68 13.20 -6.94
CA GLY A 24 -2.17 11.84 -6.94
C GLY A 24 -3.24 10.81 -7.29
N THR A 25 -4.48 11.02 -6.85
CA THR A 25 -5.60 10.16 -7.23
C THR A 25 -5.93 10.30 -8.72
N ILE A 26 -5.95 11.53 -9.26
CA ILE A 26 -6.19 11.76 -10.70
C ILE A 26 -5.09 11.08 -11.54
N ILE A 27 -3.83 11.29 -11.18
CA ILE A 27 -2.69 10.69 -11.88
C ILE A 27 -2.75 9.16 -11.79
N GLY A 28 -3.05 8.59 -10.63
CA GLY A 28 -3.16 7.14 -10.49
C GLY A 28 -4.32 6.52 -11.27
N LEU A 29 -5.45 7.23 -11.37
CA LEU A 29 -6.57 6.87 -12.24
C LEU A 29 -6.16 6.88 -13.72
N LEU A 30 -5.43 7.90 -14.16
CA LEU A 30 -4.93 8.01 -15.54
C LEU A 30 -3.90 6.92 -15.88
N LEU A 31 -2.98 6.64 -14.96
CA LEU A 31 -1.96 5.59 -15.11
C LEU A 31 -2.52 4.17 -14.93
N LYS A 32 -3.79 4.04 -14.50
CA LYS A 32 -4.44 2.77 -14.17
C LYS A 32 -3.57 1.94 -13.22
N PHE A 33 -3.15 2.53 -12.11
CA PHE A 33 -2.22 1.91 -11.15
C PHE A 33 -2.74 0.57 -10.62
N ARG A 34 -4.06 0.43 -10.45
CA ARG A 34 -4.70 -0.86 -10.15
C ARG A 34 -4.36 -1.95 -11.17
N ASN A 35 -4.32 -1.64 -12.47
CA ASN A 35 -3.97 -2.62 -13.49
C ASN A 35 -2.49 -3.03 -13.41
N LEU A 36 -1.59 -2.11 -13.02
CA LEU A 36 -0.18 -2.44 -12.80
C LEU A 36 -0.02 -3.40 -11.62
N ILE A 37 -0.72 -3.14 -10.51
CA ILE A 37 -0.75 -4.03 -9.35
C ILE A 37 -1.27 -5.42 -9.73
N ASN A 38 -2.40 -5.49 -10.45
CA ASN A 38 -2.97 -6.77 -10.89
C ASN A 38 -2.03 -7.53 -11.84
N LYS A 39 -1.35 -6.84 -12.75
CA LYS A 39 -0.33 -7.44 -13.63
C LYS A 39 0.87 -7.96 -12.82
N GLY A 40 1.35 -7.20 -11.85
CA GLY A 40 2.44 -7.60 -10.96
C GLY A 40 2.09 -8.84 -10.14
N ALA A 41 0.89 -8.89 -9.56
CA ALA A 41 0.39 -10.07 -8.87
C ALA A 41 0.27 -11.28 -9.82
N GLY A 42 -0.17 -11.06 -11.07
CA GLY A 42 -0.16 -12.06 -12.15
C GLY A 42 1.22 -12.67 -12.42
N LEU A 43 2.27 -11.86 -12.36
CA LEU A 43 3.65 -12.33 -12.54
C LEU A 43 4.14 -13.13 -11.32
N MET A 44 3.79 -12.67 -10.11
CA MET A 44 4.13 -13.36 -8.87
C MET A 44 3.44 -14.72 -8.76
N GLU A 45 2.18 -14.79 -9.15
CA GLU A 45 1.41 -16.03 -9.22
C GLU A 45 2.03 -17.01 -10.22
N LYS A 46 2.40 -16.55 -11.43
CA LYS A 46 3.14 -17.38 -12.41
C LYS A 46 4.48 -17.90 -11.87
N GLY A 47 5.13 -17.14 -10.98
CA GLY A 47 6.33 -17.58 -10.28
C GLY A 47 6.02 -18.68 -9.25
N LEU A 48 4.99 -18.49 -8.44
CA LEU A 48 4.53 -19.47 -7.44
C LEU A 48 3.98 -20.76 -8.09
N SER A 49 3.30 -20.65 -9.23
CA SER A 49 2.71 -21.78 -9.95
C SER A 49 3.77 -22.69 -10.59
N LYS A 50 4.95 -22.16 -10.95
CA LYS A 50 6.09 -22.98 -11.41
C LYS A 50 6.66 -23.87 -10.30
N VAL A 51 6.53 -23.45 -9.05
CA VAL A 51 7.01 -24.22 -7.88
C VAL A 51 5.94 -25.21 -7.39
N THR A 52 4.69 -25.05 -7.82
CA THR A 52 3.57 -25.91 -7.41
C THR A 52 2.96 -26.67 -8.60
N PRO A 53 3.32 -27.95 -8.80
CA PRO A 53 2.70 -28.78 -9.82
C PRO A 53 1.38 -29.35 -9.30
N SER A 54 0.26 -28.62 -9.42
CA SER A 54 -1.04 -29.24 -9.15
C SER A 54 -1.52 -29.98 -10.39
N LYS A 55 -1.71 -31.30 -10.28
CA LYS A 55 -2.33 -32.16 -11.29
C LYS A 55 -3.83 -32.22 -11.01
N LYS A 56 -4.66 -31.31 -11.56
CA LYS A 56 -6.13 -31.49 -11.64
C LYS A 56 -6.70 -30.67 -12.81
N THR A 57 -7.92 -31.02 -13.23
CA THR A 57 -8.69 -30.55 -14.39
C THR A 57 -8.58 -29.02 -14.65
N ARG A 58 -8.46 -28.59 -15.92
CA ARG A 58 -8.24 -27.18 -16.34
C ARG A 58 -9.16 -26.15 -15.65
N LEU A 59 -10.45 -26.47 -15.46
CA LEU A 59 -11.43 -25.55 -14.86
C LEU A 59 -11.19 -25.30 -13.36
N ALA A 60 -10.85 -26.34 -12.59
CA ALA A 60 -10.52 -26.20 -11.17
C ALA A 60 -9.17 -25.50 -10.95
N HIS A 61 -8.29 -25.56 -11.95
CA HIS A 61 -7.02 -24.84 -11.97
C HIS A 61 -7.22 -23.34 -12.10
N ASP A 62 -8.01 -22.88 -13.06
CA ASP A 62 -8.23 -21.44 -13.28
C ASP A 62 -8.89 -20.76 -12.07
N GLU A 63 -9.83 -21.43 -11.39
CA GLU A 63 -10.42 -20.92 -10.15
C GLU A 63 -9.44 -20.86 -8.99
N PHE A 64 -8.60 -21.89 -8.83
CA PHE A 64 -7.55 -21.93 -7.81
C PHE A 64 -6.55 -20.77 -8.00
N TYR A 65 -6.13 -20.55 -9.24
CA TYR A 65 -5.23 -19.47 -9.65
C TYR A 65 -5.85 -18.09 -9.42
N ALA A 66 -7.12 -17.90 -9.79
CA ALA A 66 -7.86 -16.66 -9.51
C ALA A 66 -7.97 -16.36 -7.99
N GLN A 67 -8.19 -17.38 -7.16
CA GLN A 67 -8.19 -17.23 -5.71
C GLN A 67 -6.79 -16.89 -5.19
N LEU A 68 -5.75 -17.58 -5.65
CA LEU A 68 -4.36 -17.30 -5.27
C LEU A 68 -3.95 -15.86 -5.62
N LEU A 69 -4.29 -15.39 -6.81
CA LEU A 69 -4.08 -14.00 -7.22
C LEU A 69 -4.75 -13.01 -6.28
N THR A 70 -6.01 -13.27 -5.93
CA THR A 70 -6.77 -12.42 -5.04
C THR A 70 -6.08 -12.31 -3.68
N VAL A 71 -5.56 -13.41 -3.15
CA VAL A 71 -4.79 -13.43 -1.91
C VAL A 71 -3.47 -12.67 -2.07
N ILE A 72 -2.69 -12.92 -3.13
CA ILE A 72 -1.44 -12.18 -3.38
C ILE A 72 -1.67 -10.66 -3.42
N VAL A 73 -2.71 -10.20 -4.12
CA VAL A 73 -3.08 -8.77 -4.18
C VAL A 73 -3.49 -8.26 -2.80
N LEU A 74 -4.27 -9.02 -2.04
CA LEU A 74 -4.75 -8.64 -0.72
C LEU A 74 -3.60 -8.49 0.30
N PHE A 75 -2.58 -9.35 0.22
CA PHE A 75 -1.42 -9.31 1.11
C PHE A 75 -0.35 -8.31 0.64
N CYS A 76 0.08 -8.40 -0.63
CA CYS A 76 1.22 -7.65 -1.16
C CYS A 76 0.87 -6.22 -1.59
N ALA A 77 -0.38 -5.97 -2.03
CA ALA A 77 -0.81 -4.67 -2.55
C ALA A 77 -1.84 -3.97 -1.66
N SER A 78 -1.80 -4.26 -0.35
CA SER A 78 -2.61 -3.53 0.61
C SER A 78 -2.09 -2.11 0.79
N GLY A 79 -2.99 -1.13 0.75
CA GLY A 79 -2.65 0.28 1.03
C GLY A 79 -2.00 0.46 2.40
N THR A 80 -2.40 -0.34 3.41
CA THR A 80 -1.77 -0.31 4.74
C THR A 80 -0.37 -0.92 4.75
N GLY A 81 -0.10 -1.90 3.89
CA GLY A 81 1.21 -2.53 3.77
C GLY A 81 2.20 -1.59 3.08
N ILE A 82 1.79 -1.02 1.94
CA ILE A 82 2.61 -0.06 1.19
C ILE A 82 2.92 1.17 2.05
N TYR A 83 1.90 1.78 2.66
CA TYR A 83 2.10 2.91 3.57
C TYR A 83 2.98 2.54 4.77
N GLY A 84 2.69 1.42 5.44
CA GLY A 84 3.46 0.99 6.60
C GLY A 84 4.93 0.73 6.27
N SER A 85 5.24 0.14 5.10
CA SER A 85 6.63 -0.13 4.72
C SER A 85 7.40 1.16 4.47
N LEU A 86 6.75 2.14 3.86
CA LEU A 86 7.33 3.47 3.64
C LEU A 86 7.50 4.23 4.97
N GLU A 87 6.47 4.24 5.83
CA GLU A 87 6.55 4.90 7.15
C GLU A 87 7.61 4.27 8.05
N SER A 88 7.70 2.94 8.06
CA SER A 88 8.71 2.21 8.83
C SER A 88 10.12 2.50 8.31
N GLY A 89 10.30 2.60 6.99
CA GLY A 89 11.59 2.99 6.41
C GLY A 89 11.98 4.45 6.68
N MET A 90 11.01 5.36 6.81
CA MET A 90 11.26 6.78 7.06
C MET A 90 11.38 7.15 8.54
N THR A 91 10.59 6.53 9.40
CA THR A 91 10.50 6.93 10.82
C THR A 91 11.05 5.88 11.76
N GLY A 92 11.35 4.68 11.27
CA GLY A 92 11.70 3.53 12.11
C GLY A 92 10.51 2.91 12.83
N ASP A 93 9.31 3.48 12.71
CA ASP A 93 8.11 2.96 13.38
C ASP A 93 7.49 1.80 12.60
N ALA A 94 7.67 0.58 13.09
CA ALA A 94 7.12 -0.63 12.50
C ALA A 94 5.72 -0.99 13.03
N SER A 95 5.08 -0.17 13.88
CA SER A 95 3.82 -0.51 14.55
C SER A 95 2.70 -0.89 13.58
N ILE A 96 2.63 -0.24 12.42
CA ILE A 96 1.64 -0.54 11.38
C ILE A 96 1.93 -1.88 10.71
N LEU A 97 3.19 -2.17 10.41
CA LEU A 97 3.60 -3.45 9.82
C LEU A 97 3.36 -4.60 10.80
N ILE A 98 3.69 -4.43 12.08
CA ILE A 98 3.45 -5.43 13.12
C ILE A 98 1.94 -5.70 13.23
N SER A 99 1.13 -4.64 13.28
CA SER A 99 -0.34 -4.77 13.31
C SER A 99 -0.86 -5.50 12.08
N LYS A 100 -0.30 -5.23 10.90
CA LYS A 100 -0.66 -5.91 9.65
C LYS A 100 -0.24 -7.38 9.66
N SER A 101 0.95 -7.73 10.15
CA SER A 101 1.43 -9.11 10.25
C SER A 101 0.51 -9.99 11.10
N ILE A 102 -0.06 -9.45 12.19
CA ILE A 102 -1.04 -10.16 13.01
C ILE A 102 -2.31 -10.45 12.20
N LEU A 103 -2.83 -9.45 11.47
CA LEU A 103 -4.01 -9.64 10.60
C LEU A 103 -3.73 -10.62 9.46
N ASP A 104 -2.54 -10.56 8.89
CA ASP A 104 -2.08 -11.43 7.80
C ASP A 104 -1.96 -12.88 8.27
N PHE A 105 -1.50 -13.12 9.49
CA PHE A 105 -1.44 -14.46 10.06
C PHE A 105 -2.80 -15.14 10.13
N PHE A 106 -3.82 -14.48 10.69
CA PHE A 106 -5.17 -15.05 10.80
C PHE A 106 -5.84 -15.19 9.43
N THR A 107 -5.67 -14.21 8.54
CA THR A 107 -6.23 -14.30 7.18
C THR A 107 -5.56 -15.41 6.37
N ALA A 108 -4.25 -15.62 6.51
CA ALA A 108 -3.53 -16.70 5.85
C ALA A 108 -4.01 -18.08 6.36
N MET A 109 -4.31 -18.21 7.66
CA MET A 109 -4.90 -19.42 8.21
C MET A 109 -6.25 -19.76 7.57
N ILE A 110 -7.12 -18.75 7.40
CA ILE A 110 -8.43 -18.91 6.73
C ILE A 110 -8.25 -19.33 5.27
N PHE A 111 -7.36 -18.66 4.54
CA PHE A 111 -7.11 -18.98 3.12
C PHE A 111 -6.40 -20.34 2.94
N SER A 112 -5.61 -20.78 3.92
CA SER A 112 -4.93 -22.09 3.91
C SER A 112 -5.93 -23.25 3.88
N CYS A 113 -7.11 -23.10 4.49
CA CYS A 113 -8.18 -24.11 4.39
C CYS A 113 -8.68 -24.34 2.96
N SER A 114 -8.58 -23.34 2.07
CA SER A 114 -9.05 -23.42 0.68
C SER A 114 -7.91 -23.69 -0.31
N LEU A 115 -6.77 -23.00 -0.14
CA LEU A 115 -5.64 -23.00 -1.08
C LEU A 115 -4.49 -23.93 -0.62
N GLY A 116 -4.56 -24.45 0.60
CA GLY A 116 -3.56 -25.33 1.18
C GLY A 116 -2.22 -24.64 1.49
N TYR A 117 -1.15 -25.43 1.46
CA TYR A 117 0.20 -24.99 1.83
C TYR A 117 0.74 -23.82 1.00
N ILE A 118 0.23 -23.63 -0.22
CA ILE A 118 0.68 -22.59 -1.17
C ILE A 118 0.50 -21.18 -0.60
N VAL A 119 -0.43 -20.97 0.34
CA VAL A 119 -0.62 -19.68 1.03
C VAL A 119 0.65 -19.25 1.77
N SER A 120 1.41 -20.18 2.33
CA SER A 120 2.67 -19.86 3.01
C SER A 120 3.74 -19.30 2.07
N MET A 121 3.72 -19.68 0.78
CA MET A 121 4.66 -19.15 -0.22
C MET A 121 4.41 -17.68 -0.54
N ILE A 122 3.25 -17.11 -0.21
CA ILE A 122 2.91 -15.69 -0.42
C ILE A 122 3.77 -14.76 0.46
N ALA A 123 4.32 -15.29 1.57
CA ALA A 123 5.26 -14.53 2.39
C ALA A 123 6.50 -14.06 1.61
N ILE A 124 6.94 -14.82 0.61
CA ILE A 124 8.11 -14.49 -0.23
C ILE A 124 7.87 -13.22 -1.07
N PRO A 125 6.85 -13.15 -1.96
CA PRO A 125 6.58 -11.94 -2.71
C PRO A 125 6.22 -10.75 -1.81
N GLN A 126 5.51 -10.99 -0.71
CA GLN A 126 5.18 -9.93 0.26
C GLN A 126 6.44 -9.33 0.87
N PHE A 127 7.38 -10.18 1.31
CA PHE A 127 8.66 -9.74 1.85
C PHE A 127 9.44 -8.93 0.81
N ILE A 128 9.54 -9.40 -0.43
CA ILE A 128 10.27 -8.70 -1.51
C ILE A 128 9.68 -7.30 -1.74
N VAL A 129 8.37 -7.17 -1.87
CA VAL A 129 7.71 -5.87 -2.13
C VAL A 129 7.92 -4.91 -0.95
N PHE A 130 7.66 -5.37 0.27
CA PHE A 130 7.75 -4.51 1.45
C PHE A 130 9.20 -4.14 1.79
N PHE A 131 10.13 -5.05 1.57
CA PHE A 131 11.56 -4.78 1.76
C PHE A 131 12.08 -3.76 0.74
N LEU A 132 11.70 -3.88 -0.54
CA LEU A 132 12.04 -2.87 -1.56
C LEU A 132 11.49 -1.49 -1.20
N LEU A 133 10.24 -1.43 -0.74
CA LEU A 133 9.63 -0.17 -0.29
C LEU A 133 10.35 0.41 0.93
N PHE A 134 10.67 -0.43 1.92
CA PHE A 134 11.42 -0.02 3.12
C PHE A 134 12.79 0.56 2.78
N VAL A 135 13.56 -0.11 1.91
CA VAL A 135 14.86 0.38 1.45
C VAL A 135 14.72 1.68 0.66
N SER A 136 13.73 1.77 -0.23
CA SER A 136 13.48 3.00 -1.00
C SER A 136 13.14 4.21 -0.12
N ALA A 137 12.41 3.99 0.96
CA ALA A 137 12.10 5.01 1.97
C ALA A 137 13.38 5.50 2.68
N GLY A 138 14.32 4.60 2.97
CA GLY A 138 15.63 4.97 3.52
C GLY A 138 16.44 5.90 2.62
N PHE A 139 16.35 5.75 1.29
CA PHE A 139 17.00 6.66 0.33
C PHE A 139 16.32 8.03 0.23
N ILE A 140 15.01 8.09 0.49
CA ILE A 140 14.20 9.32 0.44
C ILE A 140 14.36 10.16 1.71
N LEU A 141 14.61 9.51 2.86
CA LEU A 141 14.82 10.17 4.15
C LEU A 141 15.74 11.40 4.16
N PRO A 142 16.98 11.34 3.62
CA PRO A 142 17.91 12.47 3.67
C PRO A 142 17.40 13.72 2.93
N LEU A 143 16.41 13.57 2.04
CA LEU A 143 15.79 14.65 1.28
C LEU A 143 14.50 15.18 1.95
N THR A 144 14.03 14.55 3.02
CA THR A 144 12.76 14.89 3.68
C THR A 144 12.95 15.73 4.94
N THR A 145 12.12 16.76 5.10
CA THR A 145 12.02 17.55 6.34
C THR A 145 10.99 16.96 7.30
N LYS A 146 11.04 17.36 8.58
CA LYS A 146 10.03 16.93 9.58
C LYS A 146 8.60 17.26 9.15
N ALA A 147 8.39 18.39 8.50
CA ALA A 147 7.07 18.78 7.97
C ALA A 147 6.60 17.85 6.84
N MET A 148 7.49 17.48 5.92
CA MET A 148 7.17 16.54 4.84
C MET A 148 6.80 15.16 5.37
N ILE A 149 7.47 14.69 6.43
CA ILE A 149 7.13 13.41 7.08
C ILE A 149 5.74 13.47 7.73
N GLY A 150 5.38 14.58 8.39
CA GLY A 150 4.04 14.80 8.94
C GLY A 150 2.95 14.79 7.87
N ASP A 151 3.18 15.51 6.77
CA ASP A 151 2.27 15.57 5.62
C ASP A 151 2.15 14.19 4.92
N PHE A 152 3.26 13.45 4.84
CA PHE A 152 3.27 12.07 4.33
C PHE A 152 2.42 11.14 5.20
N LYS A 153 2.60 11.16 6.52
CA LYS A 153 1.79 10.38 7.47
C LYS A 153 0.31 10.72 7.35
N ALA A 154 -0.03 12.00 7.24
CA ALA A 154 -1.40 12.43 7.08
C ALA A 154 -2.03 11.92 5.77
N CYS A 155 -1.31 12.02 4.66
CA CYS A 155 -1.73 11.48 3.37
C CYS A 155 -1.92 9.95 3.45
N GLY A 156 -1.04 9.24 4.17
CA GLY A 156 -1.14 7.81 4.42
C GLY A 156 -2.36 7.44 5.25
N GLY A 157 -2.67 8.27 6.25
CA GLY A 157 -3.88 8.14 7.04
C GLY A 157 -5.16 8.23 6.20
N PHE A 158 -5.23 9.16 5.24
CA PHE A 158 -6.36 9.24 4.30
C PHE A 158 -6.51 7.96 3.47
N LEU A 159 -5.40 7.40 2.98
CA LEU A 159 -5.41 6.11 2.25
C LEU A 159 -5.93 4.97 3.13
N MET A 160 -5.50 4.89 4.39
CA MET A 160 -5.95 3.85 5.33
C MET A 160 -7.45 3.97 5.63
N ILE A 161 -7.98 5.19 5.78
CA ILE A 161 -9.41 5.43 5.99
C ILE A 161 -10.20 5.06 4.73
N ALA A 162 -9.78 5.52 3.55
CA ALA A 162 -10.42 5.16 2.28
C ALA A 162 -10.44 3.65 2.05
N THR A 163 -9.36 2.96 2.44
CA THR A 163 -9.27 1.49 2.39
C THR A 163 -10.23 0.83 3.38
N GLY A 164 -10.37 1.38 4.60
CA GLY A 164 -11.37 0.92 5.56
C GLY A 164 -12.81 1.00 5.02
N PHE A 165 -13.19 2.14 4.45
CA PHE A 165 -14.51 2.31 3.83
C PHE A 165 -14.75 1.34 2.67
N ARG A 166 -13.72 1.07 1.87
CA ARG A 166 -13.79 0.09 0.78
C ARG A 166 -14.00 -1.32 1.30
N ILE A 167 -13.30 -1.73 2.35
CA ILE A 167 -13.43 -3.07 2.96
C ILE A 167 -14.81 -3.25 3.58
N MET A 168 -15.34 -2.22 4.24
CA MET A 168 -16.72 -2.22 4.78
C MET A 168 -17.80 -2.18 3.69
N LYS A 169 -17.43 -2.12 2.41
CA LYS A 169 -18.33 -2.00 1.25
C LYS A 169 -19.28 -0.79 1.31
N LEU A 170 -18.98 0.23 2.13
CA LEU A 170 -19.76 1.45 2.22
C LEU A 170 -19.61 2.31 0.96
N ARG A 171 -18.37 2.41 0.45
CA ARG A 171 -18.08 3.10 -0.82
C ARG A 171 -16.84 2.51 -1.47
N GLN A 172 -16.90 2.28 -2.78
CA GLN A 172 -15.77 1.77 -3.55
C GLN A 172 -14.79 2.90 -3.87
N PHE A 173 -13.85 3.15 -2.96
CA PHE A 173 -12.74 4.05 -3.23
C PHE A 173 -11.66 3.33 -4.06
N PRO A 174 -11.07 3.99 -5.08
CA PRO A 174 -9.98 3.43 -5.87
C PRO A 174 -8.65 3.49 -5.10
N THR A 175 -8.57 2.80 -3.97
CA THR A 175 -7.47 2.93 -2.99
C THR A 175 -6.09 2.62 -3.56
N ALA A 176 -6.02 1.69 -4.51
CA ALA A 176 -4.79 1.39 -5.25
C ALA A 176 -4.32 2.59 -6.13
N ASP A 177 -5.26 3.31 -6.72
CA ASP A 177 -4.97 4.44 -7.61
C ASP A 177 -4.67 5.73 -6.81
N MET A 178 -4.85 5.70 -5.48
CA MET A 178 -4.46 6.79 -4.60
C MET A 178 -3.01 6.66 -4.12
N ILE A 179 -2.33 5.52 -4.32
CA ILE A 179 -0.93 5.30 -3.91
C ILE A 179 0.03 6.37 -4.47
N PRO A 180 -0.09 6.85 -5.73
CA PRO A 180 0.78 7.91 -6.24
C PRO A 180 0.75 9.21 -5.42
N ALA A 181 -0.31 9.46 -4.65
CA ALA A 181 -0.36 10.61 -3.73
C ALA A 181 0.74 10.55 -2.66
N MET A 182 1.19 9.36 -2.24
CA MET A 182 2.32 9.17 -1.32
C MET A 182 3.64 9.65 -1.88
N ILE A 183 3.83 9.50 -3.18
CA ILE A 183 5.07 9.93 -3.85
C ILE A 183 5.02 11.44 -4.08
N LEU A 184 3.85 11.98 -4.41
CA LEU A 184 3.66 13.40 -4.74
C LEU A 184 3.59 14.32 -3.52
N VAL A 185 3.13 13.83 -2.36
CA VAL A 185 2.99 14.67 -1.17
C VAL A 185 4.33 15.24 -0.70
N MET A 186 5.42 14.49 -0.86
CA MET A 186 6.77 14.94 -0.50
C MET A 186 7.25 16.14 -1.32
N PRO A 187 7.36 16.08 -2.67
CA PRO A 187 7.79 17.22 -3.47
C PRO A 187 6.82 18.41 -3.40
N ILE A 188 5.51 18.16 -3.30
CA ILE A 188 4.51 19.24 -3.16
C ILE A 188 4.67 19.94 -1.81
N SER A 189 4.92 19.20 -0.72
CA SER A 189 5.19 19.79 0.61
C SER A 189 6.49 20.60 0.62
N TRP A 190 7.55 20.09 -0.03
CA TRP A 190 8.79 20.85 -0.20
C TRP A 190 8.60 22.15 -1.00
N ALA A 191 7.87 22.09 -2.12
CA ALA A 191 7.56 23.27 -2.93
C ALA A 191 6.70 24.28 -2.16
N TRP A 192 5.73 23.79 -1.37
CA TRP A 192 4.88 24.65 -0.54
C TRP A 192 5.67 25.39 0.53
N VAL A 193 6.57 24.69 1.22
CA VAL A 193 7.42 25.30 2.27
C VAL A 193 8.43 26.30 1.70
N ASN A 194 9.01 26.03 0.53
CA ASN A 194 10.05 26.91 -0.02
C ASN A 194 9.54 28.05 -0.89
N TRP A 195 8.38 27.90 -1.55
CA TRP A 195 7.90 28.90 -2.52
C TRP A 195 6.63 29.62 -2.07
N ILE A 196 5.77 28.99 -1.27
CA ILE A 196 4.44 29.54 -0.98
C ILE A 196 4.38 30.13 0.43
N LEU A 197 4.93 29.41 1.42
CA LEU A 197 5.06 29.89 2.80
C LEU A 197 5.82 31.24 2.92
N PRO A 198 6.95 31.49 2.22
CA PRO A 198 7.63 32.79 2.29
C PRO A 198 6.90 33.93 1.54
N PHE A 199 5.88 33.65 0.74
CA PHE A 199 5.03 34.67 0.11
C PHE A 199 3.78 35.01 0.96
N LEU A 200 3.47 34.19 1.96
CA LEU A 200 2.34 34.35 2.88
C LEU A 200 2.75 34.96 4.23
N GLY A 201 4.03 35.28 4.42
CA GLY A 201 4.61 35.86 5.64
C GLY A 201 5.24 37.22 5.39
#